data_AF-A0A9Q5G3S1-F1
#
_entry.id   AF-A0A9Q5G3S1-F1
#
_cell.length_a   1.000
_cell.length_b   1.000
_cell.length_c   1.000
_cell.angle_alpha   90.00
_cell.angle_beta   90.00
_cell.angle_gamma   90.00
#
_symmetry.space_group_name_H-M   'P 1'
#
loop_
_entity.id
_entity.type
_entity.pdbx_description
1 polymer ?
#
loop_
_entity_poly.entity_id
_entity_poly.type
_entity_poly.pdbx_seq_one_letter_code
_entity_poly.pdbx_strand_id
1 'polypeptide(L)' 'MAEDWVTATLYPNGTMKNKLGIRDAAKLADVEFQIAAERELLLLKQKVKVSQIEDLKKVHQIMFSPLYEWAGNRLSIIK' A
#
# COMPACT_ATOMS: atom_id res chain seq x y z
N MET A 1 6.77 5.03 21.30
CA MET A 1 7.35 4.94 19.94
C MET A 1 6.52 4.08 18.97
N ALA A 2 5.41 3.47 19.39
CA ALA A 2 4.51 2.73 18.50
C ALA A 2 3.33 3.58 17.99
N GLU A 3 3.04 4.74 18.61
CA GLU A 3 1.83 5.53 18.28
C GLU A 3 1.89 6.31 16.96
N ASP A 4 3.09 6.63 16.45
CA ASP A 4 3.25 7.64 15.40
C ASP A 4 2.74 7.13 14.02
N TRP A 5 3.22 5.97 13.59
CA TRP A 5 2.81 5.40 12.31
C TRP A 5 1.38 4.86 12.33
N VAL A 6 0.89 4.40 13.49
CA VAL A 6 -0.49 3.89 13.63
C VAL A 6 -1.48 5.02 13.39
N THR A 7 -1.28 6.18 14.01
CA THR A 7 -2.13 7.35 13.78
C THR A 7 -1.94 7.93 12.38
N ALA A 8 -0.75 7.83 11.79
CA ALA A 8 -0.48 8.25 10.42
C ALA A 8 -1.18 7.36 9.37
N THR A 9 -1.34 6.06 9.64
CA THR A 9 -1.82 5.07 8.65
C THR A 9 -3.21 4.51 8.91
N LEU A 10 -3.77 4.61 10.11
CA LEU A 10 -5.11 4.11 10.44
C LEU A 10 -6.10 5.24 10.72
N TYR A 11 -7.36 5.01 10.37
CA TYR A 11 -8.50 5.72 10.92
C TYR A 11 -8.78 5.26 12.36
N PRO A 12 -9.56 6.01 13.15
CA PRO A 12 -9.91 5.62 14.52
C PRO A 12 -10.62 4.26 14.62
N ASN A 13 -11.30 3.82 13.56
CA ASN A 13 -11.97 2.53 13.50
C ASN A 13 -11.04 1.37 13.07
N GLY A 14 -9.73 1.60 12.98
CA GLY A 14 -8.73 0.59 12.64
C GLY A 14 -8.58 0.31 11.13
N THR A 15 -9.36 0.96 10.27
CA THR A 15 -9.21 0.81 8.81
C THR A 15 -8.04 1.66 8.31
N MET A 16 -7.26 1.16 7.35
CA MET A 16 -6.15 1.91 6.77
C MET A 16 -6.64 3.16 6.03
N LYS A 17 -5.98 4.30 6.28
CA LYS A 17 -6.16 5.55 5.53
C LYS A 17 -5.77 5.31 4.08
N ASN A 18 -6.73 5.50 3.20
CA ASN A 18 -6.60 5.27 1.76
C ASN A 18 -7.10 6.49 0.99
N LYS A 19 -6.65 6.64 -0.26
CA LYS A 19 -6.99 7.79 -1.13
C LYS A 19 -8.48 7.88 -1.46
N LEU A 20 -9.20 6.78 -1.30
CA LEU A 20 -10.63 6.67 -1.61
C LEU A 20 -11.52 6.99 -0.39
N GLY A 21 -10.93 7.24 0.78
CA GLY A 21 -11.68 7.54 2.01
C GLY A 21 -12.52 6.39 2.56
N ILE A 22 -12.27 5.15 2.12
CA ILE A 22 -13.05 3.97 2.55
C ILE A 22 -12.74 3.68 4.02
N ARG A 23 -13.79 3.53 4.83
CA ARG A 23 -13.70 3.23 6.28
C ARG A 23 -14.25 1.86 6.66
N ASP A 24 -14.89 1.16 5.73
CA ASP A 24 -15.30 -0.23 5.95
C ASP A 24 -14.14 -1.16 5.57
N ALA A 25 -13.73 -2.01 6.51
CA ALA A 25 -12.54 -2.85 6.33
C ALA A 25 -12.73 -3.92 5.24
N ALA A 26 -13.92 -4.53 5.15
CA ALA A 26 -14.21 -5.56 4.15
C ALA A 26 -14.22 -4.94 2.74
N LYS A 27 -14.90 -3.80 2.57
CA LYS A 27 -14.90 -3.05 1.32
C LYS A 27 -13.50 -2.60 0.91
N LEU A 28 -12.68 -2.15 1.86
CA LEU A 28 -11.31 -1.75 1.55
C LEU A 28 -10.49 -2.94 1.06
N ALA A 29 -10.63 -4.11 1.69
CA ALA A 29 -9.94 -5.33 1.27
C ALA A 29 -10.33 -5.76 -0.15
N ASP A 30 -11.62 -5.71 -0.50
CA ASP A 30 -12.10 -6.04 -1.85
C ASP A 30 -11.51 -5.09 -2.91
N VAL A 31 -11.50 -3.79 -2.62
CA VAL A 31 -10.94 -2.76 -3.53
C VAL A 31 -9.42 -2.88 -3.64
N GLU A 32 -8.73 -3.11 -2.52
CA GLU A 32 -7.28 -3.34 -2.51
C GLU A 32 -6.91 -4.55 -3.37
N PHE A 33 -7.65 -5.65 -3.24
CA PHE A 33 -7.43 -6.86 -4.03
C PHE A 33 -7.55 -6.59 -5.53
N GLN A 34 -8.61 -5.90 -5.95
CA GLN A 34 -8.82 -5.57 -7.37
C GLN A 34 -7.70 -4.70 -7.94
N ILE A 35 -7.31 -3.65 -7.20
CA ILE A 35 -6.20 -2.76 -7.61
C ILE A 35 -4.89 -3.54 -7.67
N ALA A 36 -4.59 -4.35 -6.66
CA ALA A 36 -3.38 -5.14 -6.61
C ALA A 36 -3.31 -6.12 -7.80
N ALA A 37 -4.40 -6.81 -8.14
CA ALA A 37 -4.46 -7.72 -9.27
C ALA A 37 -4.18 -7.00 -10.62
N GLU A 38 -4.72 -5.80 -10.81
CA GLU A 38 -4.44 -4.99 -12.01
C GLU A 38 -2.96 -4.60 -12.10
N ARG A 39 -2.37 -4.19 -10.97
CA ARG A 39 -0.95 -3.78 -10.91
C ARG A 39 0.01 -4.94 -11.03
N GLU A 40 -0.36 -6.11 -10.54
CA GLU A 40 0.39 -7.35 -10.74
C GLU A 40 0.53 -7.67 -12.23
N LEU A 41 -0.57 -7.57 -12.99
CA LEU A 41 -0.53 -7.77 -14.43
C LEU A 41 0.42 -6.80 -15.14
N LEU A 42 0.49 -5.55 -14.67
CA LEU A 42 1.43 -4.55 -15.19
C LEU A 42 2.88 -4.95 -14.91
N LEU A 43 3.18 -5.38 -13.68
CA LEU A 43 4.53 -5.82 -13.29
C LEU A 43 4.98 -7.05 -14.09
N LEU A 44 4.09 -8.01 -14.30
CA LEU A 44 4.36 -9.21 -15.09
C LEU A 44 4.66 -8.86 -16.55
N LYS A 45 3.88 -7.96 -17.16
CA LYS A 45 4.11 -7.48 -18.54
C LYS A 45 5.46 -6.77 -18.67
N GLN A 46 5.86 -6.01 -17.66
CA GLN A 46 7.14 -5.29 -17.63
C GLN A 46 8.35 -6.18 -17.28
N LYS A 47 8.12 -7.43 -16.85
CA LYS A 47 9.17 -8.38 -16.43
C LYS A 47 10.10 -7.78 -15.37
N VAL A 48 9.51 -7.09 -14.39
CA VAL A 48 10.28 -6.45 -13.31
C VAL A 48 11.14 -7.49 -12.59
N LYS A 49 12.44 -7.22 -12.47
CA LYS A 49 13.38 -8.06 -11.72
C LYS A 49 13.58 -7.47 -10.33
N VAL A 50 13.52 -8.34 -9.32
CA VAL A 50 13.83 -7.99 -7.93
C VAL A 50 15.20 -8.58 -7.61
N SER A 51 16.16 -7.72 -7.32
CA SER A 51 17.56 -8.11 -7.08
C SER A 51 18.06 -7.70 -5.69
N GLN A 52 17.43 -6.69 -5.10
CA GLN A 52 17.79 -6.12 -3.81
C GLN A 52 16.52 -5.68 -3.07
N ILE A 53 16.65 -5.43 -1.76
CA ILE A 53 15.51 -5.04 -0.91
C ILE A 53 14.89 -3.71 -1.33
N GLU A 54 15.66 -2.80 -1.93
CA GLU A 54 15.17 -1.54 -2.50
C GLU A 54 14.20 -1.76 -3.66
N ASP A 55 14.33 -2.86 -4.41
CA ASP A 55 13.39 -3.17 -5.49
C ASP A 55 12.02 -3.58 -4.95
N LEU A 56 11.95 -4.15 -3.73
CA LEU A 56 10.68 -4.44 -3.07
C LEU A 56 9.91 -3.15 -2.74
N LYS A 57 10.61 -2.06 -2.41
CA LYS A 57 9.96 -0.75 -2.21
C LYS A 57 9.32 -0.25 -3.51
N LYS A 58 10.00 -0.41 -4.64
CA LYS A 58 9.47 -0.03 -5.97
C LYS A 58 8.27 -0.88 -6.35
N VAL A 59 8.35 -2.20 -6.15
CA VAL A 59 7.22 -3.11 -6.39
C VAL A 59 6.02 -2.71 -5.52
N HIS A 60 6.22 -2.49 -4.23
CA HIS A 60 5.17 -2.04 -3.33
C HIS A 60 4.59 -0.69 -3.75
N GLN A 61 5.42 0.25 -4.19
CA GLN A 61 4.98 1.53 -4.71
C GLN A 61 4.08 1.35 -5.94
N ILE A 62 4.48 0.52 -6.90
CA ILE A 62 3.69 0.25 -8.11
C ILE A 62 2.35 -0.42 -7.76
N MET A 63 2.37 -1.40 -6.87
CA MET A 63 1.18 -2.15 -6.46
C MET A 63 0.15 -1.27 -5.74
N PHE A 64 0.59 -0.39 -4.85
CA PHE A 64 -0.30 0.23 -3.87
C PHE A 64 -0.38 1.77 -3.96
N SER A 65 0.43 2.43 -4.78
CA SER A 65 0.34 3.90 -4.98
C SER A 65 -1.03 4.41 -5.43
N PRO A 66 -1.90 3.64 -6.12
CA PRO A 66 -3.26 4.10 -6.39
C PRO A 66 -4.12 4.21 -5.13
N LEU A 67 -3.82 3.44 -4.07
CA LEU A 67 -4.67 3.30 -2.90
C LEU A 67 -4.10 3.95 -1.64
N TYR A 68 -2.78 3.96 -1.48
CA TYR A 68 -2.10 4.45 -0.27
C TYR A 68 -1.08 5.55 -0.59
N GLU A 69 -1.12 6.64 0.18
CA GLU A 69 -0.12 7.73 0.08
C GLU A 69 1.28 7.29 0.50
N TRP A 70 1.37 6.33 1.41
CA TRP A 70 2.64 5.83 1.93
C TRP A 70 3.22 4.66 1.12
N ALA A 71 2.61 4.28 -0.01
CA ALA A 71 3.07 3.16 -0.81
C ALA A 71 4.54 3.31 -1.23
N GLY A 72 5.37 2.30 -0.94
CA GLY A 72 6.82 2.31 -1.19
C GLY A 72 7.66 2.81 -0.02
N ASN A 73 7.03 3.35 1.03
CA ASN A 73 7.71 3.71 2.27
C ASN A 73 7.73 2.54 3.27
N ARG A 74 8.73 2.55 4.14
CA ARG A 74 8.80 1.62 5.26
C ARG A 74 7.99 2.23 6.41
N LEU A 75 7.01 1.49 6.94
CA LEU A 75 6.10 1.98 7.98
C LEU A 75 6.84 2.55 9.21
N SER A 76 8.01 2.01 9.55
CA SER A 76 8.86 2.49 10.66
C SER A 76 9.54 3.86 10.43
N ILE A 77 9.39 4.46 9.24
CA ILE A 77 10.07 5.70 8.82
C ILE A 77 9.03 6.80 8.50
N ILE A 78 7.74 6.50 8.55
CA ILE A 78 6.68 7.52 8.38
C ILE A 78 6.68 8.37 9.66
N LYS A 79 7.24 9.58 9.55
CA LYS A 79 7.27 10.65 10.56
C LYS A 79 6.40 11.80 10.08
#